data_AF-A0A4Y6RBF8-F1
#
_entry.id   AF-A0A4Y6RBF8-F1
#
_cell.length_a   1.000
_cell.length_b   1.000
_cell.length_c   1.000
_cell.angle_alpha   90.00
_cell.angle_beta   90.00
_cell.angle_gamma   90.00
#
_symmetry.space_group_name_H-M   'P 1'
#
loop_
_entity.id
_entity.type
_entity.pdbx_description
1 polymer ?
#
loop_
_entity_poly.entity_id
_entity_poly.type
_entity_poly.pdbx_seq_one_letter_code
_entity_poly.pdbx_strand_id
1 'polypeptide(L)'
;MYRLLLQSTAVSQAMGRWANFVGEFDEVFGYSYLRDVFLRNPSGGQCAVLFTVNPEIVPLGMNSITAFIESFLTHPETKRLILKEEKVVEIETRLGALDNGEIFIPVPFPFMGGDSSVASYKKGNFFTYVELVGGLQDIEPSGAVGT
;
A
#
# COMPACT_ATOMS: atom_id res chain seq x y z
N MET A 1 0.10 -11.31 -5.38
CA MET A 1 -0.25 -10.17 -6.26
C MET A 1 0.15 -8.83 -5.67
N TYR A 2 1.30 -8.29 -6.08
CA TYR A 2 1.94 -7.08 -5.55
C TYR A 2 3.01 -6.58 -6.53
N ARG A 3 3.58 -5.39 -6.28
CA ARG A 3 4.75 -4.88 -6.97
C ARG A 3 5.83 -4.46 -5.98
N LEU A 4 7.07 -4.84 -6.27
CA LEU A 4 8.26 -4.32 -5.57
C LEU A 4 8.88 -3.19 -6.41
N LEU A 5 9.40 -2.18 -5.73
CA LEU A 5 10.16 -1.12 -6.38
C LEU A 5 11.58 -1.61 -6.67
N LEU A 6 12.17 -1.12 -7.77
CA LEU A 6 13.56 -1.41 -8.10
C LEU A 6 14.53 -0.91 -7.03
N GLN A 7 14.17 0.19 -6.38
CA GLN A 7 14.89 0.78 -5.25
C GLN A 7 13.87 1.27 -4.23
N SER A 8 14.20 1.12 -2.94
CA SER A 8 13.47 1.81 -1.87
C SER A 8 13.42 3.31 -2.16
N THR A 9 12.29 3.94 -1.90
CA THR A 9 12.10 5.38 -2.05
C THR A 9 11.67 5.97 -0.71
N ALA A 10 12.20 7.13 -0.33
CA ALA A 10 11.78 7.81 0.89
C ALA A 10 10.26 8.06 0.88
N VAL A 11 9.58 7.86 2.00
CA VAL A 11 8.12 8.09 2.11
C VAL A 11 7.79 9.54 1.81
N SER A 12 8.61 10.49 2.28
CA SER A 12 8.48 11.92 1.95
C SER A 12 8.50 12.23 0.45
N GLN A 13 9.19 11.43 -0.36
CA GLN A 13 9.25 11.59 -1.81
C GLN A 13 8.11 10.84 -2.52
N ALA A 14 7.79 9.62 -2.07
CA ALA A 14 6.83 8.76 -2.73
C ALA A 14 5.36 9.10 -2.37
N MET A 15 5.14 9.56 -1.15
CA MET A 15 3.83 9.69 -0.53
C MET A 15 3.88 10.72 0.62
N GLY A 16 4.24 11.96 0.27
CA GLY A 16 4.64 13.02 1.21
C GLY A 16 3.63 13.31 2.33
N ARG A 17 2.32 13.08 2.09
CA ARG A 17 1.31 13.18 3.16
C ARG A 17 1.52 12.21 4.31
N TRP A 18 2.08 11.04 4.01
CA TRP A 18 2.19 9.95 4.98
C TRP A 18 3.50 9.95 5.75
N ALA A 19 4.45 10.82 5.40
CA ALA A 19 5.79 10.85 6.01
C ALA A 19 5.75 11.00 7.55
N ASN A 20 4.88 11.86 8.08
CA ASN A 20 4.72 12.00 9.53
C ASN A 20 3.98 10.81 10.16
N PHE A 21 3.06 10.19 9.41
CA PHE A 21 2.25 9.07 9.89
C PHE A 21 3.08 7.80 10.07
N VAL A 22 4.02 7.54 9.16
CA VAL A 22 4.80 6.29 9.13
C VAL A 22 5.90 6.19 10.19
N GLY A 23 6.25 7.30 10.85
CA GLY A 23 7.27 7.33 11.88
C GLY A 23 8.63 6.83 11.37
N GLU A 24 9.15 5.78 12.00
CA GLU A 24 10.47 5.21 11.68
C GLU A 24 10.50 4.40 10.36
N PHE A 25 9.34 4.05 9.80
CA PHE A 25 9.22 3.29 8.55
C PHE A 25 9.25 4.21 7.33
N ASP A 26 10.37 4.89 7.11
CA ASP A 26 10.51 5.99 6.14
C ASP A 26 10.96 5.55 4.72
N GLU A 27 11.02 4.25 4.44
CA GLU A 27 11.26 3.75 3.07
C GLU A 27 10.09 2.94 2.52
N VAL A 28 9.56 3.32 1.36
CA VAL A 28 8.66 2.50 0.56
C VAL A 28 9.47 1.55 -0.33
N PHE A 29 9.21 0.25 -0.26
CA PHE A 29 9.87 -0.73 -1.14
C PHE A 29 8.89 -1.55 -2.00
N GLY A 30 7.59 -1.37 -1.82
CA GLY A 30 6.58 -2.04 -2.65
C GLY A 30 5.15 -1.72 -2.23
N TYR A 31 4.20 -2.32 -2.93
CA TYR A 31 2.78 -2.18 -2.65
C TYR A 31 1.96 -3.37 -3.17
N SER A 32 0.81 -3.63 -2.54
CA SER A 32 -0.16 -4.62 -3.01
C SER A 32 -0.98 -4.06 -4.17
N TYR A 33 -1.51 -4.95 -5.02
CA TYR A 33 -2.44 -4.54 -6.09
C TYR A 33 -3.77 -3.99 -5.55
N LEU A 34 -4.01 -4.13 -4.23
CA LEU A 34 -5.19 -3.66 -3.53
C LEU A 34 -4.89 -2.58 -2.49
N ARG A 35 -3.86 -1.76 -2.75
CA ARG A 35 -3.60 -0.44 -2.13
C ARG A 35 -2.83 -0.43 -0.81
N ASP A 36 -2.30 -1.55 -0.36
CA ASP A 36 -1.46 -1.60 0.85
C ASP A 36 -0.01 -1.26 0.50
N VAL A 37 0.70 -0.58 1.40
CA VAL A 37 2.08 -0.13 1.16
C VAL A 37 3.04 -0.96 2.00
N PHE A 38 4.17 -1.36 1.42
CA PHE A 38 5.23 -2.07 2.12
C PHE A 38 6.34 -1.10 2.48
N LEU A 39 6.62 -1.00 3.77
CA LEU A 39 7.52 -0.01 4.35
C LEU A 39 8.69 -0.67 5.07
N ARG A 40 9.83 0.02 5.12
CA ARG A 40 11.02 -0.43 5.84
C ARG A 40 11.56 0.71 6.72
N ASN A 41 11.99 0.35 7.92
CA ASN A 41 12.84 1.18 8.75
C ASN A 41 14.31 1.03 8.25
N PRO A 42 14.94 2.08 7.72
CA PRO A 42 16.29 2.00 7.18
C PRO A 42 17.36 1.72 8.24
N SER A 43 17.13 2.10 9.50
CA SER A 43 18.09 1.96 10.60
C SER A 43 18.26 0.51 11.06
N GLY A 44 17.15 -0.23 11.14
CA GLY A 44 17.13 -1.62 11.63
C GLY A 44 16.76 -2.67 10.59
N GLY A 45 16.30 -2.26 9.42
CA GLY A 45 15.79 -3.15 8.38
C GLY A 45 14.39 -3.70 8.62
N GLN A 46 13.75 -3.36 9.74
CA GLN A 46 12.42 -3.84 10.08
C GLN A 46 11.39 -3.44 9.02
N CYS A 47 10.57 -4.40 8.58
CA CYS A 47 9.51 -4.16 7.61
C CYS A 47 8.16 -3.93 8.30
N ALA A 48 7.26 -3.22 7.63
CA ALA A 48 5.89 -2.99 8.05
C ALA A 48 4.95 -2.98 6.82
N VAL A 49 3.65 -3.16 7.09
CA VAL A 49 2.58 -2.91 6.12
C VAL A 49 1.77 -1.72 6.58
N LEU A 50 1.54 -0.77 5.68
CA LEU A 50 0.62 0.34 5.88
C LEU A 50 -0.69 0.03 5.13
N PHE A 51 -1.77 -0.08 5.88
CA PHE A 51 -3.12 -0.15 5.35
C PHE A 51 -3.62 1.26 5.07
N THR A 52 -3.93 1.58 3.82
CA THR A 52 -4.30 2.96 3.42
C THR A 52 -5.79 3.24 3.56
N VAL A 53 -6.65 2.21 3.52
CA VAL A 53 -8.12 2.39 3.59
C VAL A 53 -8.57 2.73 5.01
N ASN A 54 -8.04 2.01 5.99
CA ASN A 54 -8.15 2.32 7.41
C ASN A 54 -6.71 2.52 7.89
N PRO A 55 -6.21 3.78 7.96
CA PRO A 55 -4.82 4.10 8.25
C PRO A 55 -4.30 3.38 9.48
N GLU A 56 -3.45 2.38 9.25
CA GLU A 56 -2.81 1.58 10.30
C GLU A 56 -1.46 1.07 9.77
N ILE A 57 -0.44 1.14 10.63
CA ILE A 57 0.87 0.55 10.35
C ILE A 57 0.98 -0.68 11.23
N VAL A 58 1.28 -1.81 10.59
CA VAL A 58 1.54 -3.08 11.28
C VAL A 58 3.01 -3.41 11.09
N PRO A 59 3.86 -3.17 12.12
CA PRO A 59 5.23 -3.64 12.14
C PRO A 59 5.27 -5.15 12.06
N LEU A 60 6.25 -5.66 11.33
CA LEU A 60 6.47 -7.08 11.16
C LEU A 60 7.76 -7.52 11.85
N GLY A 61 7.84 -8.79 12.23
CA GLY A 61 9.05 -9.39 12.81
C GLY A 61 10.17 -9.66 11.80
N MET A 62 10.14 -9.04 10.61
CA MET A 62 11.13 -9.24 9.55
C MET A 62 12.08 -8.05 9.48
N ASN A 63 13.39 -8.32 9.50
CA ASN A 63 14.44 -7.29 9.46
C ASN A 63 15.12 -7.16 8.08
N SER A 64 14.52 -7.72 7.03
CA SER A 64 14.98 -7.54 5.65
C SER A 64 13.85 -7.71 4.64
N ILE A 65 14.00 -7.05 3.49
CA ILE A 65 13.06 -7.19 2.36
C ILE A 65 13.04 -8.64 1.86
N THR A 66 14.19 -9.33 1.85
CA THR A 66 14.26 -10.74 1.49
C THR A 66 13.40 -11.61 2.42
N ALA A 67 13.54 -11.44 3.75
CA ALA A 67 12.73 -12.18 4.71
C ALA A 67 11.23 -11.85 4.57
N PHE A 68 10.89 -10.59 4.29
CA PHE A 68 9.52 -10.18 3.99
C PHE A 68 8.95 -10.89 2.77
N ILE A 69 9.71 -10.99 1.67
CA ILE A 69 9.27 -11.68 0.46
C ILE A 69 9.12 -13.18 0.72
N GLU A 70 10.19 -13.81 1.23
CA GLU A 70 10.29 -15.27 1.36
C GLU A 70 9.39 -15.84 2.44
N SER A 71 9.04 -15.05 3.46
CA SER A 71 8.20 -15.49 4.58
C SER A 71 6.80 -14.86 4.54
N PHE A 72 6.68 -13.54 4.49
CA PHE A 72 5.38 -12.88 4.61
C PHE A 72 4.57 -12.95 3.32
N LEU A 73 5.14 -12.58 2.17
CA LEU A 73 4.41 -12.58 0.89
C LEU A 73 4.13 -13.97 0.34
N THR A 74 4.91 -14.98 0.73
CA THR A 74 4.66 -16.38 0.34
C THR A 74 3.65 -17.08 1.26
N HIS A 75 3.41 -16.56 2.48
CA HIS A 75 2.54 -17.19 3.46
C HIS A 75 1.09 -17.30 2.94
N PRO A 76 0.44 -18.48 3.05
CA PRO A 76 -0.92 -18.68 2.55
C PRO A 76 -1.95 -17.69 3.10
N GLU A 77 -1.90 -17.40 4.40
CA GLU A 77 -2.84 -16.44 5.01
C GLU A 77 -2.60 -15.01 4.53
N THR A 78 -1.35 -14.60 4.26
CA THR A 78 -1.08 -13.29 3.68
C THR A 78 -1.65 -13.19 2.28
N LYS A 79 -1.46 -14.23 1.45
CA LYS A 79 -2.04 -14.30 0.10
C LYS A 79 -3.55 -14.21 0.11
N ARG A 80 -4.20 -14.87 1.07
CA ARG A 80 -5.66 -14.92 1.18
C ARG A 80 -6.26 -13.64 1.78
N LEU A 81 -5.71 -13.16 2.89
CA LEU A 81 -6.31 -12.08 3.69
C LEU A 81 -5.82 -10.69 3.29
N ILE A 82 -4.53 -10.56 2.96
CA ILE A 82 -3.90 -9.27 2.69
C ILE A 82 -3.87 -9.03 1.17
N LEU A 83 -3.19 -9.90 0.43
CA LEU A 83 -3.05 -9.75 -1.03
C LEU A 83 -4.35 -10.09 -1.79
N LYS A 84 -5.24 -10.87 -1.16
CA LYS A 84 -6.53 -11.33 -1.69
C LYS A 84 -6.41 -11.84 -3.12
N GLU A 85 -5.48 -12.78 -3.36
CA GLU A 85 -5.08 -13.20 -4.71
C GLU A 85 -6.26 -13.65 -5.58
N GLU A 86 -7.20 -14.42 -5.02
CA GLU A 86 -8.42 -14.83 -5.75
C GLU A 86 -9.22 -13.63 -6.28
N LYS A 87 -9.42 -12.63 -5.43
CA LYS A 87 -10.16 -11.41 -5.80
C LYS A 87 -9.42 -10.60 -6.86
N VAL A 88 -8.10 -10.52 -6.78
CA VAL A 88 -7.31 -9.81 -7.78
C VAL A 88 -7.35 -10.54 -9.11
N VAL A 89 -7.32 -11.88 -9.14
CA VAL A 89 -7.54 -12.67 -10.36
C VAL A 89 -8.90 -12.38 -10.98
N GLU A 90 -9.96 -12.31 -10.18
CA GLU A 90 -11.31 -11.96 -10.66
C GLU A 90 -11.37 -10.54 -11.26
N ILE A 91 -10.71 -9.57 -10.61
CA ILE A 91 -10.64 -8.19 -11.11
C ILE A 91 -9.81 -8.11 -12.39
N GLU A 92 -8.66 -8.78 -12.45
CA GLU A 92 -7.79 -8.86 -13.65
C GLU A 92 -8.51 -9.51 -14.83
N THR A 93 -9.31 -10.54 -14.59
CA THR A 93 -10.14 -11.17 -15.64
C THR A 93 -11.09 -10.17 -16.28
N ARG A 94 -11.61 -9.21 -15.49
CA ARG A 94 -12.55 -8.19 -15.98
C ARG A 94 -11.86 -6.97 -16.58
N LEU A 95 -10.79 -6.48 -15.96
CA LEU A 95 -10.15 -5.20 -16.29
C LEU A 95 -8.86 -5.36 -17.12
N GLY A 96 -8.34 -6.57 -17.24
CA GLY A 96 -7.00 -6.86 -17.77
C GLY A 96 -5.90 -6.63 -16.74
N ALA A 97 -4.67 -7.02 -17.11
CA ALA A 97 -3.48 -6.87 -16.28
C ALA A 97 -3.16 -5.40 -15.96
N LEU A 98 -2.51 -5.16 -14.82
CA LEU A 98 -2.03 -3.84 -14.41
C LEU A 98 -0.73 -3.46 -15.12
N ASP A 99 -0.64 -2.22 -15.57
CA ASP A 99 0.61 -1.63 -16.04
C ASP A 99 1.52 -1.23 -14.86
N ASN A 100 2.72 -0.74 -15.19
CA ASN A 100 3.66 -0.25 -14.19
C ASN A 100 3.08 0.96 -13.45
N GLY A 101 3.09 0.90 -12.11
CA GLY A 101 2.52 1.98 -11.29
C GLY A 101 1.02 1.85 -11.05
N GLU A 102 0.32 0.91 -11.69
CA GLU A 102 -1.12 0.75 -11.52
C GLU A 102 -1.49 -0.21 -10.38
N ILE A 103 -2.67 0.03 -9.82
CA ILE A 103 -3.36 -0.79 -8.82
C ILE A 103 -4.86 -0.83 -9.11
N PHE A 104 -5.58 -1.71 -8.39
CA PHE A 104 -7.04 -1.77 -8.42
C PHE A 104 -7.65 -0.96 -7.27
N ILE A 105 -8.54 -0.03 -7.63
CA ILE A 105 -9.19 0.91 -6.72
C ILE A 105 -10.71 0.75 -6.79
N PRO A 106 -11.40 0.47 -5.67
CA PRO A 106 -12.86 0.44 -5.64
C PRO A 106 -13.41 1.86 -5.77
N VAL A 107 -14.46 2.02 -6.58
CA VAL A 107 -15.15 3.30 -6.79
C VAL A 107 -16.65 3.09 -6.56
N PRO A 108 -17.25 3.76 -5.55
CA PRO A 108 -16.63 4.71 -4.62
C PRO A 108 -15.68 4.03 -3.61
N PHE A 109 -14.89 4.83 -2.90
CA PHE A 109 -14.01 4.33 -1.85
C PHE A 109 -14.81 3.69 -0.71
N PRO A 110 -14.29 2.66 -0.01
CA PRO A 110 -15.05 1.95 1.02
C PRO A 110 -15.42 2.85 2.21
N PHE A 111 -14.51 3.73 2.63
CA PHE A 111 -14.77 4.73 3.68
C PHE A 111 -15.77 5.83 3.24
N MET A 112 -16.15 5.86 1.96
CA MET A 112 -17.21 6.71 1.41
C MET A 112 -18.48 5.93 1.05
N GLY A 113 -18.66 4.71 1.59
CA GLY A 113 -19.83 3.87 1.34
C GLY A 113 -19.71 2.92 0.14
N GLY A 114 -18.50 2.71 -0.40
CA GLY A 114 -18.23 1.69 -1.41
C GLY A 114 -18.26 0.25 -0.87
N ASP A 115 -18.64 -0.69 -1.72
CA ASP A 115 -18.85 -2.10 -1.35
C ASP A 115 -17.60 -2.99 -1.51
N SER A 116 -16.55 -2.48 -2.16
CA SER A 116 -15.39 -3.26 -2.58
C SER A 116 -15.74 -4.53 -3.37
N SER A 117 -16.87 -4.60 -4.07
CA SER A 117 -17.22 -5.72 -4.96
C SER A 117 -16.31 -5.73 -6.20
N VAL A 118 -16.11 -6.89 -6.84
CA VAL A 118 -15.25 -6.99 -8.04
C VAL A 118 -15.67 -6.00 -9.15
N ALA A 119 -16.98 -5.74 -9.27
CA ALA A 119 -17.54 -4.83 -10.25
C ALA A 119 -17.21 -3.35 -9.98
N SER A 120 -17.01 -2.95 -8.71
CA SER A 120 -16.73 -1.56 -8.35
C SER A 120 -15.28 -1.13 -8.58
N TYR A 121 -14.37 -2.08 -8.85
CA TYR A 121 -12.97 -1.77 -9.12
C TYR A 121 -12.74 -1.05 -10.45
N LYS A 122 -11.74 -0.17 -10.45
CA LYS A 122 -11.11 0.43 -11.63
C LYS A 122 -9.60 0.35 -11.49
N LYS A 123 -8.88 0.47 -12.60
CA LYS A 123 -7.42 0.70 -12.58
C LYS A 123 -7.14 2.15 -12.23
N GLY A 124 -6.03 2.40 -11.55
CA GLY A 124 -5.52 3.75 -11.32
C GLY A 124 -4.07 3.73 -10.84
N ASN A 125 -3.44 4.89 -10.86
CA ASN A 125 -2.05 5.04 -10.43
C ASN A 125 -1.92 4.97 -8.90
N PHE A 126 -0.96 4.18 -8.42
CA PHE A 126 -0.69 3.97 -7.01
C PHE A 126 -0.32 5.26 -6.26
N PHE A 127 0.64 6.02 -6.76
CA PHE A 127 1.10 7.24 -6.08
C PHE A 127 0.01 8.31 -6.04
N THR A 128 -0.74 8.47 -7.13
CA THR A 128 -1.93 9.34 -7.14
C THR A 128 -2.98 8.89 -6.13
N TYR A 129 -3.25 7.59 -6.03
CA TYR A 129 -4.19 7.05 -5.05
C TYR A 129 -3.75 7.35 -3.62
N VAL A 130 -2.48 7.10 -3.27
CA VAL A 130 -1.98 7.28 -1.90
C VAL A 130 -2.04 8.76 -1.48
N GLU A 131 -1.70 9.69 -2.38
CA GLU A 131 -1.83 11.13 -2.12
C GLU A 131 -3.28 11.56 -1.94
N LEU A 132 -4.19 11.07 -2.80
CA LEU A 132 -5.61 11.38 -2.72
C LEU A 132 -6.23 10.87 -1.41
N VAL A 133 -5.95 9.63 -1.04
CA VAL A 133 -6.50 9.02 0.17
C VAL A 133 -5.92 9.66 1.43
N GLY A 134 -4.64 10.01 1.43
CA GLY A 134 -4.05 10.79 2.52
C GLY A 134 -4.78 12.11 2.73
N GLY A 135 -5.13 12.81 1.64
CA GLY A 135 -5.93 14.05 1.72
C GLY A 135 -7.38 13.84 2.19
N LEU A 136 -8.04 12.76 1.78
CA LEU A 136 -9.42 12.45 2.16
C LEU A 136 -9.57 11.98 3.61
N GLN A 137 -8.48 11.54 4.24
CA GLN A 137 -8.47 11.02 5.62
C GLN A 137 -7.70 11.91 6.58
N ASP A 138 -7.51 13.19 6.23
CA ASP A 138 -6.84 14.21 7.05
C ASP A 138 -5.44 13.80 7.54
N ILE A 139 -4.71 13.01 6.73
CA ILE A 139 -3.30 12.72 6.98
C ILE A 139 -2.48 13.97 6.67
N GLU A 140 -1.81 14.50 7.69
CA GLU A 140 -1.07 15.76 7.60
C GLU A 140 0.25 15.62 6.82
N PRO A 141 0.53 16.51 5.85
CA PRO A 141 1.81 16.50 5.14
C PRO A 141 2.99 16.85 6.05
N SER A 142 4.14 16.24 5.77
CA SER A 142 5.39 16.62 6.42
C SER A 142 5.68 18.10 6.21
N GLY A 143 5.72 18.89 7.30
CA GLY A 143 6.03 20.32 7.28
C GLY A 143 4.89 21.26 7.73
N ALA A 144 3.72 20.74 8.08
CA ALA A 144 2.67 21.54 8.74
C ALA A 144 3.00 21.79 10.23
N VAL A 145 4.13 22.45 10.52
CA VAL A 145 4.31 23.08 11.83
C VAL A 145 3.44 24.32 11.80
N GLY A 146 2.40 24.34 12.62
CA GLY A 146 1.50 25.48 12.78
C GLY A 146 2.28 26.76 13.00
N THR A 147 1.96 27.75 12.17
CA THR A 147 2.27 29.17 12.43
C THR A 147 1.53 29.67 13.66
#